data_AF-A0A946D0M0-F1
#
_entry.id   AF-A0A946D0M0-F1
#
_cell.length_a   1.000
_cell.length_b   1.000
_cell.length_c   1.000
_cell.angle_alpha   90.00
_cell.angle_beta   90.00
_cell.angle_gamma   90.00
#
_symmetry.space_group_name_H-M   'P 1'
#
loop_
_entity.id
_entity.type
_entity.pdbx_description
1 polymer ?
#
loop_
_entity_poly.entity_id
_entity_poly.type
_entity_poly.pdbx_seq_one_letter_code
_entity_poly.pdbx_strand_id
1 'polypeptide(L)'
;MAQSRLLEPGYKPQFSGHETFPLRYGWLKKAFDAVSETEDQEENKYVFAAEDAIARFGVGKNMVSSIRHWAVSAKIIETPPTAQKHITTKLGQNIFDNEHGLDPFMEHPSTGWVIHWNLSSHTEKTTWFWAFNHFHSATFDREQLVLGLSRVAQDRAWSRAATGTIKRDVECFLRSYAVRPSTGISNHEETLECPLAELGLIKPIGRRDGFRFVRGAKASLEDGVFLYALADFWKQSTSASTLSFETIAYEPGSPGQVFLLDENELSERLLDLENITDGAFRWSETAGLKQVVRHEELSNELLLRFIELAYPSKDTKRAA
;
A
#
# COMPACT_ATOMS: atom_id res chain seq x y z
N MET A 1 19.76 6.82 -10.22
CA MET A 1 19.90 6.01 -9.01
C MET A 1 19.99 6.92 -7.81
N ALA A 2 18.85 7.20 -7.17
CA ALA A 2 18.83 7.78 -5.84
C ALA A 2 19.32 6.73 -4.83
N GLN A 3 19.99 7.14 -3.75
CA GLN A 3 20.28 6.20 -2.67
C GLN A 3 18.95 5.89 -1.96
N SER A 4 18.50 4.63 -2.04
CA SER A 4 17.19 4.24 -1.49
C SER A 4 17.08 4.56 0.00
N ARG A 5 15.94 5.11 0.42
CA ARG A 5 15.63 5.50 1.81
C ARG A 5 15.84 4.38 2.85
N LEU A 6 15.66 3.11 2.46
CA LEU A 6 15.94 1.95 3.32
C LEU A 6 17.44 1.78 3.65
N LEU A 7 18.32 2.45 2.89
CA LEU A 7 19.78 2.44 2.98
C LEU A 7 20.34 3.76 3.56
N GLU A 8 19.49 4.66 4.06
CA GLU A 8 19.91 5.93 4.67
C GLU A 8 20.44 5.75 6.11
N PRO A 9 21.46 6.52 6.52
CA PRO A 9 21.90 6.55 7.91
C PRO A 9 20.77 6.99 8.86
N GLY A 10 20.50 6.17 9.89
CA GLY A 10 19.47 6.46 10.88
C GLY A 10 18.07 5.93 10.55
N TYR A 11 17.87 5.26 9.41
CA TYR A 11 16.63 4.51 9.13
C TYR A 11 16.31 3.52 10.26
N LYS A 12 15.04 3.51 10.69
CA LYS A 12 14.53 2.66 11.77
C LYS A 12 13.58 1.62 11.18
N PRO A 13 13.96 0.34 11.11
CA PRO A 13 13.10 -0.69 10.54
C PRO A 13 11.91 -1.01 11.46
N GLN A 14 10.81 -1.43 10.84
CA GLN A 14 9.59 -1.89 11.49
C GLN A 14 9.14 -3.21 10.87
N PHE A 15 9.08 -4.25 11.72
CA PHE A 15 8.73 -5.64 11.41
C PHE A 15 7.63 -6.15 12.36
N SER A 16 6.75 -5.27 12.86
CA SER A 16 5.84 -5.59 13.97
C SER A 16 4.71 -4.57 14.20
N GLY A 17 3.70 -5.02 14.95
CA GLY A 17 2.53 -4.24 15.42
C GLY A 17 1.20 -4.71 14.83
N HIS A 18 1.25 -5.56 13.80
CA HIS A 18 0.12 -6.25 13.17
C HIS A 18 -0.25 -7.57 13.90
N GLU A 19 0.36 -7.87 15.06
CA GLU A 19 0.16 -9.08 15.89
C GLU A 19 0.03 -10.42 15.13
N THR A 20 0.76 -10.58 14.02
CA THR A 20 0.68 -11.73 13.08
C THR A 20 -0.65 -11.93 12.33
N PHE A 21 -1.55 -10.95 12.39
CA PHE A 21 -2.76 -10.88 11.58
C PHE A 21 -2.55 -10.01 10.32
N PRO A 22 -2.77 -10.56 9.12
CA PRO A 22 -3.02 -9.76 7.91
C PRO A 22 -4.19 -8.79 8.10
N LEU A 23 -4.27 -7.80 7.20
CA LEU A 23 -5.49 -6.99 7.07
C LEU A 23 -6.69 -7.89 6.71
N ARG A 24 -7.90 -7.49 7.14
CA ARG A 24 -9.17 -8.13 6.82
C ARG A 24 -10.18 -7.08 6.35
N TYR A 25 -11.22 -7.50 5.62
CA TYR A 25 -12.34 -6.64 5.26
C TYR A 25 -12.99 -5.99 6.50
N GLY A 26 -13.51 -4.78 6.33
CA GLY A 26 -14.13 -3.98 7.38
C GLY A 26 -13.18 -3.46 8.48
N TRP A 27 -11.91 -3.89 8.56
CA TRP A 27 -10.97 -3.41 9.58
C TRP A 27 -10.61 -1.93 9.41
N LEU A 28 -10.38 -1.48 8.17
CA LEU A 28 -10.08 -0.06 7.89
C LEU A 28 -11.30 0.82 8.15
N LYS A 29 -12.49 0.40 7.68
CA LYS A 29 -13.76 1.08 7.91
C LYS A 29 -14.06 1.25 9.41
N LYS A 30 -14.02 0.15 10.19
CA LYS A 30 -14.18 0.21 11.65
C LYS A 30 -13.18 1.15 12.33
N ALA A 31 -11.93 1.20 11.86
CA ALA A 31 -10.91 2.10 12.42
C ALA A 31 -11.18 3.57 12.06
N PHE A 32 -11.67 3.84 10.85
CA PHE A 32 -12.10 5.16 10.41
C PHE A 32 -13.31 5.64 11.22
N ASP A 33 -14.37 4.84 11.28
CA ASP A 33 -15.62 5.17 11.98
C ASP A 33 -15.35 5.50 13.46
N ALA A 34 -14.69 4.58 14.19
CA ALA A 34 -14.41 4.78 15.61
C ALA A 34 -13.52 6.00 15.90
N VAL A 35 -12.62 6.38 14.98
CA VAL A 35 -11.81 7.59 15.12
C VAL A 35 -12.65 8.84 14.81
N SER A 36 -13.45 8.82 13.74
CA SER A 36 -14.31 9.93 13.34
C SER A 36 -15.38 10.25 14.39
N GLU A 37 -16.11 9.24 14.87
CA GLU A 37 -17.12 9.35 15.94
C GLU A 37 -16.56 9.96 17.24
N THR A 38 -15.25 9.84 17.47
CA THR A 38 -14.58 10.29 18.69
C THR A 38 -13.67 11.50 18.49
N GLU A 39 -13.51 12.03 17.26
CA GLU A 39 -12.41 12.94 16.90
C GLU A 39 -12.35 14.22 17.78
N ASP A 40 -13.51 14.74 18.19
CA ASP A 40 -13.65 15.88 19.12
C ASP A 40 -13.49 15.50 20.62
N GLN A 41 -13.69 14.25 21.00
CA GLN A 41 -13.70 13.75 22.40
C GLN A 41 -12.29 13.63 22.99
N GLU A 42 -12.12 13.68 24.32
CA GLU A 42 -10.80 13.50 24.96
C GLU A 42 -10.35 12.03 24.98
N GLU A 43 -11.31 11.12 25.00
CA GLU A 43 -11.20 9.67 25.12
C GLU A 43 -10.67 9.00 23.85
N ASN A 44 -10.71 9.70 22.70
CA ASN A 44 -10.25 9.24 21.39
C ASN A 44 -8.81 8.68 21.41
N LYS A 45 -7.91 9.25 22.23
CA LYS A 45 -6.54 8.73 22.45
C LYS A 45 -6.49 7.30 23.00
N TYR A 46 -7.61 6.80 23.52
CA TYR A 46 -7.79 5.45 24.03
C TYR A 46 -8.77 4.62 23.17
N VAL A 47 -9.21 5.08 21.99
CA VAL A 47 -10.26 4.39 21.21
C VAL A 47 -9.89 2.93 20.87
N PHE A 48 -8.60 2.63 20.71
CA PHE A 48 -8.04 1.29 20.46
C PHE A 48 -7.49 0.59 21.73
N ALA A 49 -7.63 1.19 22.92
CA ALA A 49 -6.96 0.77 24.15
C ALA A 49 -7.87 0.73 25.41
N ALA A 50 -9.02 1.40 25.37
CA ALA A 50 -10.04 1.40 26.41
C ALA A 50 -10.65 -0.01 26.62
N GLU A 51 -11.25 -0.23 27.78
CA GLU A 51 -11.83 -1.53 28.15
C GLU A 51 -12.97 -1.96 27.21
N ASP A 52 -13.72 -0.99 26.69
CA ASP A 52 -14.83 -1.22 25.75
C ASP A 52 -14.38 -1.49 24.31
N ALA A 53 -13.10 -1.29 23.96
CA ALA A 53 -12.60 -1.43 22.59
C ALA A 53 -12.81 -2.84 22.01
N ILE A 54 -12.76 -3.88 22.86
CA ILE A 54 -13.08 -5.26 22.45
C ILE A 54 -14.54 -5.38 21.99
N ALA A 55 -15.47 -4.73 22.68
CA ALA A 55 -16.88 -4.69 22.30
C ALA A 55 -17.11 -3.78 21.08
N ARG A 56 -16.55 -2.56 21.06
CA ARG A 56 -16.66 -1.59 19.96
C ARG A 56 -16.21 -2.17 18.62
N PHE A 57 -15.03 -2.79 18.57
CA PHE A 57 -14.52 -3.39 17.34
C PHE A 57 -15.07 -4.81 17.07
N GLY A 58 -15.67 -5.46 18.09
CA GLY A 58 -16.18 -6.83 18.00
C GLY A 58 -15.09 -7.87 17.75
N VAL A 59 -13.87 -7.66 18.28
CA VAL A 59 -12.71 -8.55 18.08
C VAL A 59 -11.81 -8.59 19.33
N GLY A 60 -11.02 -9.66 19.46
CA GLY A 60 -10.06 -9.81 20.57
C GLY A 60 -8.95 -8.75 20.58
N LYS A 61 -8.39 -8.45 21.76
CA LYS A 61 -7.43 -7.36 22.02
C LYS A 61 -6.30 -7.21 20.98
N ASN A 62 -5.65 -8.31 20.59
CA ASN A 62 -4.54 -8.28 19.64
C ASN A 62 -5.01 -7.89 18.22
N MET A 63 -6.25 -8.22 17.85
CA MET A 63 -6.87 -7.76 16.60
C MET A 63 -7.20 -6.27 16.66
N VAL A 64 -7.58 -5.70 17.81
CA VAL A 64 -7.76 -4.24 17.96
C VAL A 64 -6.44 -3.50 17.71
N SER A 65 -5.33 -3.99 18.25
CA SER A 65 -3.99 -3.46 17.95
C SER A 65 -3.63 -3.59 16.46
N SER A 66 -4.04 -4.68 15.82
CA SER A 66 -3.82 -4.93 14.38
C SER A 66 -4.68 -4.03 13.49
N ILE A 67 -5.94 -3.78 13.87
CA ILE A 67 -6.85 -2.82 13.22
C ILE A 67 -6.20 -1.44 13.20
N ARG A 68 -5.75 -0.94 14.37
CA ARG A 68 -5.03 0.33 14.46
C ARG A 68 -3.76 0.33 13.59
N HIS A 69 -2.98 -0.75 13.64
CA HIS A 69 -1.76 -0.88 12.84
C HIS A 69 -2.07 -0.70 11.35
N TRP A 70 -2.99 -1.50 10.80
CA TRP A 70 -3.31 -1.44 9.37
C TRP A 70 -3.95 -0.11 8.96
N ALA A 71 -4.80 0.49 9.79
CA ALA A 71 -5.43 1.78 9.51
C ALA A 71 -4.44 2.96 9.43
N VAL A 72 -3.44 2.99 10.32
CA VAL A 72 -2.32 3.94 10.21
C VAL A 72 -1.45 3.64 9.00
N SER A 73 -1.16 2.36 8.76
CA SER A 73 -0.25 1.92 7.69
C SER A 73 -0.81 2.12 6.27
N ALA A 74 -2.12 2.04 6.12
CA ALA A 74 -2.84 2.35 4.89
C ALA A 74 -3.09 3.86 4.72
N LYS A 75 -2.69 4.69 5.70
CA LYS A 75 -2.95 6.13 5.80
C LYS A 75 -4.45 6.46 5.69
N ILE A 76 -5.28 5.75 6.44
CA ILE A 76 -6.71 6.03 6.58
C ILE A 76 -6.95 6.90 7.82
N ILE A 77 -6.31 6.54 8.92
CA ILE A 77 -6.15 7.38 10.12
C ILE A 77 -4.67 7.68 10.32
N GLU A 78 -4.33 8.64 11.17
CA GLU A 78 -2.95 8.75 11.66
C GLU A 78 -2.89 8.92 13.19
N THR A 79 -1.75 9.33 13.75
CA THR A 79 -1.58 9.57 15.20
C THR A 79 -0.42 10.54 15.38
N PRO A 80 -0.70 11.86 15.47
CA PRO A 80 0.35 12.85 15.50
C PRO A 80 1.26 12.64 16.72
N PRO A 81 2.60 12.73 16.59
CA PRO A 81 3.49 12.53 17.74
C PRO A 81 3.29 13.53 18.90
N THR A 82 2.62 14.66 18.62
CA THR A 82 2.40 15.77 19.55
C THR A 82 0.96 15.86 20.09
N ALA A 83 -0.03 15.38 19.35
CA ALA A 83 -1.42 15.30 19.80
C ALA A 83 -1.71 13.84 20.21
N GLN A 84 -2.15 13.60 21.45
CA GLN A 84 -2.44 12.23 21.89
C GLN A 84 -3.61 11.57 21.14
N LYS A 85 -4.39 12.34 20.36
CA LYS A 85 -5.53 11.87 19.58
C LYS A 85 -5.13 11.08 18.32
N HIS A 86 -6.01 10.21 17.86
CA HIS A 86 -6.07 9.73 16.49
C HIS A 86 -6.99 10.65 15.68
N ILE A 87 -6.62 10.93 14.44
CA ILE A 87 -7.40 11.78 13.53
C ILE A 87 -7.63 11.07 12.20
N THR A 88 -8.73 11.39 11.52
CA THR A 88 -9.02 10.89 10.17
C THR A 88 -8.13 11.62 9.15
N THR A 89 -7.52 10.87 8.24
CA THR A 89 -6.76 11.50 7.14
C THR A 89 -7.70 11.92 6.02
N LYS A 90 -7.28 12.87 5.17
CA LYS A 90 -8.12 13.27 4.03
C LYS A 90 -8.32 12.16 3.00
N LEU A 91 -7.35 11.25 2.87
CA LEU A 91 -7.50 10.02 2.07
C LEU A 91 -8.54 9.07 2.69
N GLY A 92 -8.49 8.88 4.01
CA GLY A 92 -9.47 8.10 4.75
C GLY A 92 -10.89 8.64 4.62
N GLN A 93 -11.06 9.96 4.71
CA GLN A 93 -12.34 10.63 4.48
C GLN A 93 -12.86 10.40 3.05
N ASN A 94 -12.04 10.65 2.03
CA ASN A 94 -12.47 10.46 0.62
C ASN A 94 -12.85 9.00 0.31
N ILE A 95 -12.28 7.98 0.97
CA ILE A 95 -12.62 6.58 0.71
C ILE A 95 -13.75 6.08 1.62
N PHE A 96 -13.64 6.29 2.92
CA PHE A 96 -14.42 5.57 3.95
C PHE A 96 -15.54 6.38 4.62
N ASP A 97 -15.77 7.64 4.26
CA ASP A 97 -16.89 8.42 4.81
C ASP A 97 -18.26 7.75 4.57
N ASN A 98 -19.22 7.96 5.48
CA ASN A 98 -20.52 7.29 5.47
C ASN A 98 -21.51 7.84 4.43
N GLU A 99 -21.42 9.13 4.07
CA GLU A 99 -22.36 9.78 3.17
C GLU A 99 -21.74 10.08 1.79
N HIS A 100 -20.42 10.30 1.75
CA HIS A 100 -19.69 10.79 0.58
C HIS A 100 -18.40 9.99 0.26
N GLY A 101 -18.14 8.90 0.98
CA GLY A 101 -16.97 8.05 0.71
C GLY A 101 -17.07 7.31 -0.63
N LEU A 102 -15.97 7.26 -1.37
CA LEU A 102 -15.86 6.62 -2.70
C LEU A 102 -16.03 5.09 -2.63
N ASP A 103 -15.64 4.46 -1.53
CA ASP A 103 -15.82 3.03 -1.27
C ASP A 103 -15.86 2.71 0.24
N PRO A 104 -16.99 2.98 0.92
CA PRO A 104 -17.07 2.85 2.38
C PRO A 104 -17.00 1.40 2.89
N PHE A 105 -17.24 0.43 2.02
CA PHE A 105 -17.28 -1.00 2.37
C PHE A 105 -16.10 -1.80 1.79
N MET A 106 -15.24 -1.15 0.99
CA MET A 106 -14.02 -1.72 0.42
C MET A 106 -14.30 -2.79 -0.66
N GLU A 107 -15.31 -2.53 -1.50
CA GLU A 107 -15.80 -3.39 -2.59
C GLU A 107 -15.05 -3.17 -3.92
N HIS A 108 -14.34 -2.06 -4.10
CA HIS A 108 -13.65 -1.70 -5.33
C HIS A 108 -12.14 -2.04 -5.27
N PRO A 109 -11.57 -2.71 -6.31
CA PRO A 109 -10.15 -3.08 -6.32
C PRO A 109 -9.19 -1.90 -6.08
N SER A 110 -9.59 -0.68 -6.49
CA SER A 110 -8.84 0.56 -6.30
C SER A 110 -8.44 0.82 -4.86
N THR A 111 -9.31 0.54 -3.88
CA THR A 111 -8.93 0.72 -2.46
C THR A 111 -7.82 -0.26 -2.06
N GLY A 112 -7.90 -1.51 -2.54
CA GLY A 112 -6.81 -2.49 -2.39
C GLY A 112 -5.48 -2.00 -2.97
N TRP A 113 -5.49 -1.44 -4.18
CA TRP A 113 -4.30 -0.86 -4.81
C TRP A 113 -3.74 0.35 -4.05
N VAL A 114 -4.59 1.26 -3.55
CA VAL A 114 -4.19 2.41 -2.74
C VAL A 114 -3.57 1.97 -1.40
N ILE A 115 -4.14 0.97 -0.73
CA ILE A 115 -3.57 0.38 0.48
C ILE A 115 -2.20 -0.24 0.18
N HIS A 116 -2.10 -1.05 -0.89
CA HIS A 116 -0.85 -1.68 -1.30
C HIS A 116 0.23 -0.63 -1.64
N TRP A 117 -0.13 0.47 -2.31
CA TRP A 117 0.77 1.60 -2.53
C TRP A 117 1.32 2.15 -1.21
N ASN A 118 0.45 2.59 -0.30
CA ASN A 118 0.85 3.18 0.99
C ASN A 118 1.68 2.25 1.87
N LEU A 119 1.51 0.92 1.73
CA LEU A 119 2.33 -0.07 2.42
C LEU A 119 3.71 -0.32 1.78
N SER A 120 3.89 0.00 0.48
CA SER A 120 4.98 -0.55 -0.33
C SER A 120 5.86 0.50 -1.05
N SER A 121 5.39 1.74 -1.24
CA SER A 121 6.22 2.86 -1.72
C SER A 121 6.92 3.63 -0.60
N HIS A 122 6.43 3.54 0.65
CA HIS A 122 7.02 4.17 1.83
C HIS A 122 7.84 3.16 2.65
N THR A 123 8.98 3.59 3.19
CA THR A 123 9.90 2.72 3.95
C THR A 123 9.41 2.34 5.35
N GLU A 124 8.22 2.77 5.76
CA GLU A 124 7.65 2.48 7.07
C GLU A 124 7.35 1.00 7.30
N LYS A 125 7.21 0.20 6.23
CA LYS A 125 7.05 -1.26 6.28
C LYS A 125 8.25 -1.92 5.63
N THR A 126 9.25 -2.26 6.45
CA THR A 126 10.55 -2.72 5.96
C THR A 126 10.42 -3.93 5.03
N THR A 127 9.60 -4.93 5.39
CA THR A 127 9.36 -6.12 4.54
C THR A 127 8.62 -5.80 3.25
N TRP A 128 7.56 -5.00 3.28
CA TRP A 128 6.78 -4.65 2.08
C TRP A 128 7.63 -3.84 1.09
N PHE A 129 8.22 -2.74 1.57
CA PHE A 129 9.06 -1.88 0.73
C PHE A 129 10.26 -2.65 0.16
N TRP A 130 10.94 -3.48 0.96
CA TRP A 130 12.05 -4.27 0.46
C TRP A 130 11.61 -5.37 -0.52
N ALA A 131 10.51 -6.07 -0.26
CA ALA A 131 10.07 -7.18 -1.10
C ALA A 131 9.60 -6.72 -2.50
N PHE A 132 8.93 -5.58 -2.61
CA PHE A 132 8.51 -5.04 -3.92
C PHE A 132 9.61 -4.26 -4.65
N ASN A 133 10.51 -3.55 -3.94
CA ASN A 133 11.47 -2.63 -4.57
C ASN A 133 12.94 -3.08 -4.57
N HIS A 134 13.31 -4.12 -3.81
CA HIS A 134 14.71 -4.57 -3.65
C HIS A 134 14.92 -6.08 -3.80
N PHE A 135 13.86 -6.89 -3.74
CA PHE A 135 13.96 -8.33 -3.90
C PHE A 135 13.72 -8.76 -5.35
N HIS A 136 14.81 -9.11 -6.04
CA HIS A 136 14.81 -9.33 -7.49
C HIS A 136 14.43 -10.75 -7.94
N SER A 137 14.16 -11.69 -7.02
CA SER A 137 13.86 -13.08 -7.39
C SER A 137 12.41 -13.23 -7.83
N ALA A 138 12.18 -13.43 -9.14
CA ALA A 138 10.84 -13.58 -9.71
C ALA A 138 10.06 -14.78 -9.13
N THR A 139 10.77 -15.86 -8.78
CA THR A 139 10.27 -17.03 -8.06
C THR A 139 11.08 -17.23 -6.78
N PHE A 140 10.43 -17.57 -5.67
CA PHE A 140 11.08 -17.66 -4.37
C PHE A 140 10.31 -18.54 -3.38
N ASP A 141 10.96 -18.92 -2.28
CA ASP A 141 10.28 -19.50 -1.09
C ASP A 141 10.30 -18.53 0.12
N ARG A 142 9.58 -18.88 1.19
CA ARG A 142 9.53 -18.09 2.43
C ARG A 142 10.91 -17.90 3.07
N GLU A 143 11.80 -18.89 3.01
CA GLU A 143 13.12 -18.82 3.66
C GLU A 143 14.04 -17.83 2.93
N GLN A 144 13.98 -17.74 1.60
CA GLN A 144 14.73 -16.76 0.83
C GLN A 144 14.38 -15.30 1.17
N LEU A 145 13.09 -14.99 1.41
CA LEU A 145 12.70 -13.65 1.91
C LEU A 145 13.28 -13.38 3.32
N VAL A 146 13.18 -14.36 4.23
CA VAL A 146 13.69 -14.24 5.61
C VAL A 146 15.21 -14.05 5.61
N LEU A 147 15.95 -14.82 4.80
CA LEU A 147 17.40 -14.72 4.69
C LEU A 147 17.84 -13.39 4.07
N GLY A 148 17.14 -12.92 3.02
CA GLY A 148 17.42 -11.63 2.39
C GLY A 148 17.24 -10.45 3.35
N LEU A 149 16.12 -10.39 4.08
CA LEU A 149 15.89 -9.38 5.12
C LEU A 149 16.85 -9.51 6.30
N SER A 150 17.16 -10.73 6.74
CA SER A 150 18.14 -10.96 7.82
C SER A 150 19.53 -10.48 7.43
N ARG A 151 19.93 -10.66 6.16
CA ARG A 151 21.20 -10.14 5.64
C ARG A 151 21.21 -8.62 5.61
N VAL A 152 20.19 -7.98 5.04
CA VAL A 152 20.10 -6.51 5.02
C VAL A 152 20.11 -5.94 6.44
N ALA A 153 19.43 -6.60 7.39
CA ALA A 153 19.46 -6.23 8.80
C ALA A 153 20.84 -6.34 9.45
N GLN A 154 21.63 -7.37 9.09
CA GLN A 154 23.02 -7.52 9.55
C GLN A 154 23.93 -6.48 8.91
N ASP A 155 23.89 -6.32 7.59
CA ASP A 155 24.65 -5.34 6.81
C ASP A 155 24.36 -3.88 7.24
N ARG A 156 23.22 -3.64 7.89
CA ARG A 156 22.79 -2.33 8.43
C ARG A 156 22.75 -2.24 9.95
N ALA A 157 23.27 -3.24 10.67
CA ALA A 157 23.33 -3.31 12.14
C ALA A 157 21.98 -3.03 12.86
N TRP A 158 20.87 -3.49 12.28
CA TRP A 158 19.52 -3.22 12.77
C TRP A 158 19.18 -4.00 14.06
N SER A 159 19.44 -3.39 15.22
CA SER A 159 19.24 -4.00 16.55
C SER A 159 17.82 -4.49 16.87
N ARG A 160 16.79 -4.02 16.15
CA ARG A 160 15.38 -4.45 16.32
C ARG A 160 14.97 -5.62 15.41
N ALA A 161 15.85 -6.07 14.53
CA ALA A 161 15.56 -7.03 13.45
C ALA A 161 15.87 -8.49 13.83
N ALA A 162 15.43 -8.94 15.00
CA ALA A 162 15.64 -10.32 15.43
C ALA A 162 14.97 -11.32 14.47
N THR A 163 15.61 -12.44 14.16
CA THR A 163 15.16 -13.41 13.14
C THR A 163 13.74 -13.94 13.40
N GLY A 164 13.36 -14.15 14.68
CA GLY A 164 12.00 -14.55 15.06
C GLY A 164 10.93 -13.46 14.87
N THR A 165 11.33 -12.20 14.70
CA THR A 165 10.44 -11.09 14.30
C THR A 165 10.35 -11.02 12.78
N ILE A 166 11.49 -11.05 12.06
CA ILE A 166 11.51 -11.10 10.58
C ILE A 166 10.66 -12.27 10.06
N LYS A 167 10.79 -13.48 10.64
CA LYS A 167 9.99 -14.65 10.25
C LYS A 167 8.48 -14.42 10.36
N ARG A 168 8.01 -13.74 11.41
CA ARG A 168 6.59 -13.44 11.66
C ARG A 168 6.06 -12.32 10.75
N ASP A 169 6.89 -11.33 10.44
CA ASP A 169 6.55 -10.22 9.54
C ASP A 169 6.49 -10.71 8.08
N VAL A 170 7.45 -11.52 7.64
CA VAL A 170 7.44 -12.20 6.33
C VAL A 170 6.26 -13.17 6.19
N GLU A 171 5.92 -13.91 7.26
CA GLU A 171 4.72 -14.75 7.25
C GLU A 171 3.42 -13.92 7.11
N CYS A 172 3.33 -12.77 7.79
CA CYS A 172 2.21 -11.86 7.64
C CYS A 172 2.14 -11.28 6.21
N PHE A 173 3.28 -10.84 5.66
CA PHE A 173 3.40 -10.37 4.28
C PHE A 173 2.90 -11.40 3.26
N LEU A 174 3.36 -12.65 3.36
CA LEU A 174 2.91 -13.72 2.47
C LEU A 174 1.42 -14.01 2.61
N ARG A 175 0.89 -14.02 3.84
CA ARG A 175 -0.55 -14.20 4.11
C ARG A 175 -1.40 -12.99 3.68
N SER A 176 -0.80 -11.81 3.48
CA SER A 176 -1.49 -10.65 2.94
C SER A 176 -1.69 -10.70 1.43
N TYR A 177 -0.81 -11.38 0.67
CA TYR A 177 -0.84 -11.34 -0.81
C TYR A 177 -1.07 -12.69 -1.50
N ALA A 178 -0.78 -13.81 -0.85
CA ALA A 178 -0.86 -15.13 -1.48
C ALA A 178 -2.02 -15.96 -0.90
N VAL A 179 -3.13 -16.02 -1.64
CA VAL A 179 -4.22 -16.96 -1.38
C VAL A 179 -3.65 -18.39 -1.34
N ARG A 180 -3.85 -19.10 -0.22
CA ARG A 180 -3.48 -20.51 -0.09
C ARG A 180 -4.72 -21.36 -0.36
N PRO A 181 -4.70 -22.31 -1.32
CA PRO A 181 -5.80 -23.24 -1.51
C PRO A 181 -6.14 -23.94 -0.19
N SER A 182 -7.40 -23.84 0.25
CA SER A 182 -7.82 -24.37 1.55
C SER A 182 -7.59 -25.89 1.61
N THR A 183 -6.83 -26.34 2.60
CA THR A 183 -6.52 -27.76 2.84
C THR A 183 -7.61 -28.46 3.67
N GLY A 184 -8.89 -28.10 3.43
CA GLY A 184 -10.09 -28.82 3.88
C GLY A 184 -10.40 -28.83 5.38
N ILE A 185 -9.46 -28.43 6.25
CA ILE A 185 -9.60 -28.50 7.71
C ILE A 185 -8.97 -27.24 8.35
N SER A 186 -9.64 -26.10 8.18
CA SER A 186 -9.33 -24.84 8.89
C SER A 186 -10.62 -24.22 9.40
N ASN A 187 -10.59 -23.60 10.59
CA ASN A 187 -11.80 -22.97 11.15
C ASN A 187 -12.26 -21.82 10.25
N HIS A 188 -13.58 -21.70 10.04
CA HIS A 188 -14.14 -20.75 9.07
C HIS A 188 -13.71 -19.27 9.30
N GLU A 189 -13.43 -18.87 10.55
CA GLU A 189 -12.92 -17.54 10.92
C GLU A 189 -11.44 -17.27 10.61
N GLU A 190 -10.64 -18.32 10.37
CA GLU A 190 -9.24 -18.21 9.95
C GLU A 190 -9.10 -17.96 8.44
N THR A 191 -10.13 -18.33 7.67
CA THR A 191 -10.25 -18.19 6.20
C THR A 191 -10.79 -16.85 5.71
N LEU A 192 -10.88 -15.82 6.57
CA LEU A 192 -11.08 -14.45 6.08
C LEU A 192 -9.82 -13.98 5.34
N GLU A 193 -9.88 -14.01 4.01
CA GLU A 193 -8.77 -13.64 3.13
C GLU A 193 -8.43 -12.14 3.25
N CYS A 194 -7.16 -11.81 3.03
CA CYS A 194 -6.71 -10.42 3.01
C CYS A 194 -7.10 -9.77 1.68
N PRO A 195 -7.70 -8.56 1.66
CA PRO A 195 -8.08 -7.87 0.43
C PRO A 195 -6.91 -7.66 -0.55
N LEU A 196 -5.68 -7.59 -0.04
CA LEU A 196 -4.49 -7.40 -0.87
C LEU A 196 -4.11 -8.66 -1.67
N ALA A 197 -4.71 -9.82 -1.38
CA ALA A 197 -4.52 -11.05 -2.12
C ALA A 197 -5.29 -11.08 -3.46
N GLU A 198 -6.42 -10.35 -3.55
CA GLU A 198 -7.20 -10.22 -4.78
C GLU A 198 -6.43 -9.48 -5.89
N LEU A 199 -5.51 -8.59 -5.51
CA LEU A 199 -4.58 -7.90 -6.41
C LEU A 199 -3.67 -8.85 -7.20
N GLY A 200 -3.55 -10.11 -6.75
CA GLY A 200 -2.86 -11.19 -7.47
C GLY A 200 -1.34 -11.01 -7.62
N LEU A 201 -0.74 -10.03 -6.90
CA LEU A 201 0.67 -9.64 -6.99
C LEU A 201 1.65 -10.76 -6.64
N ILE A 202 1.26 -11.66 -5.72
CA ILE A 202 2.03 -12.86 -5.35
C ILE A 202 1.14 -14.08 -5.55
N LYS A 203 1.61 -15.09 -6.30
CA LYS A 203 0.87 -16.35 -6.49
C LYS A 203 1.71 -17.54 -6.04
N PRO A 204 1.12 -18.52 -5.31
CA PRO A 204 1.83 -19.74 -4.93
C PRO A 204 2.18 -20.58 -6.17
N ILE A 205 3.30 -21.31 -6.12
CA ILE A 205 3.76 -22.21 -7.18
C ILE A 205 4.28 -23.54 -6.61
N GLY A 206 4.05 -24.62 -7.35
CA GLY A 206 4.49 -25.97 -6.95
C GLY A 206 3.79 -26.50 -5.70
N ARG A 207 4.52 -27.26 -4.87
CA ARG A 207 3.99 -27.95 -3.66
C ARG A 207 4.81 -27.71 -2.38
N ARG A 208 5.79 -26.80 -2.39
CA ARG A 208 6.78 -26.62 -1.29
C ARG A 208 6.93 -25.15 -0.88
N ASP A 209 5.84 -24.51 -0.44
CA ASP A 209 5.82 -23.12 0.07
C ASP A 209 6.55 -22.11 -0.85
N GLY A 210 6.44 -22.34 -2.17
CA GLY A 210 7.01 -21.51 -3.22
C GLY A 210 6.01 -20.50 -3.75
N PHE A 211 6.51 -19.36 -4.20
CA PHE A 211 5.76 -18.21 -4.67
C PHE A 211 6.40 -17.61 -5.92
N ARG A 212 5.65 -16.80 -6.65
CA ARG A 212 6.17 -15.88 -7.66
C ARG A 212 5.54 -14.52 -7.55
N PHE A 213 6.32 -13.49 -7.89
CA PHE A 213 5.78 -12.17 -8.17
C PHE A 213 5.16 -12.14 -9.57
N VAL A 214 4.02 -11.45 -9.71
CA VAL A 214 3.28 -11.34 -10.98
C VAL A 214 3.58 -9.99 -11.62
N ARG A 215 4.66 -9.96 -12.41
CA ARG A 215 5.03 -8.81 -13.24
C ARG A 215 4.20 -8.75 -14.53
N GLY A 216 4.00 -7.54 -15.05
CA GLY A 216 3.21 -7.24 -16.24
C GLY A 216 1.79 -6.76 -15.93
N ALA A 217 0.92 -6.80 -16.95
CA ALA A 217 -0.35 -6.07 -16.98
C ALA A 217 -1.27 -6.23 -15.76
N LYS A 218 -1.91 -5.12 -15.33
CA LYS A 218 -2.78 -5.04 -14.14
C LYS A 218 -4.19 -4.54 -14.48
N ALA A 219 -5.01 -5.39 -15.08
CA ALA A 219 -6.39 -5.06 -15.49
C ALA A 219 -7.34 -4.57 -14.38
N SER A 220 -6.98 -4.73 -13.10
CA SER A 220 -7.72 -4.23 -11.93
C SER A 220 -7.18 -2.93 -11.34
N LEU A 221 -6.07 -2.40 -11.87
CA LEU A 221 -5.46 -1.14 -11.45
C LEU A 221 -6.05 -0.02 -12.33
N GLU A 222 -7.03 0.70 -11.80
CA GLU A 222 -7.63 1.87 -12.46
C GLU A 222 -6.61 3.03 -12.49
N ASP A 223 -6.62 3.83 -13.56
CA ASP A 223 -5.57 4.84 -13.80
C ASP A 223 -5.51 5.95 -12.76
N GLY A 224 -6.62 6.27 -12.09
CA GLY A 224 -6.61 7.17 -10.93
C GLY A 224 -5.66 6.73 -9.81
N VAL A 225 -5.53 5.42 -9.56
CA VAL A 225 -4.56 4.92 -8.56
C VAL A 225 -3.13 5.03 -9.06
N PHE A 226 -2.90 4.76 -10.35
CA PHE A 226 -1.59 4.93 -10.98
C PHE A 226 -1.15 6.40 -10.97
N LEU A 227 -2.06 7.32 -11.25
CA LEU A 227 -1.87 8.77 -11.19
C LEU A 227 -1.57 9.28 -9.78
N TYR A 228 -2.35 8.83 -8.79
CA TYR A 228 -2.10 9.13 -7.37
C TYR A 228 -0.70 8.67 -6.95
N ALA A 229 -0.33 7.43 -7.30
CA ALA A 229 0.98 6.87 -7.00
C ALA A 229 2.13 7.62 -7.70
N LEU A 230 1.96 7.94 -8.99
CA LEU A 230 2.94 8.74 -9.75
C LEU A 230 3.13 10.13 -9.11
N ALA A 231 2.04 10.80 -8.73
CA ALA A 231 2.07 12.13 -8.12
C ALA A 231 2.69 12.12 -6.71
N ASP A 232 2.34 11.13 -5.87
CA ASP A 232 2.92 10.94 -4.53
C ASP A 232 4.42 10.60 -4.60
N PHE A 233 4.81 9.69 -5.50
CA PHE A 233 6.22 9.36 -5.72
C PHE A 233 7.01 10.59 -6.19
N TRP A 234 6.49 11.34 -7.16
CA TRP A 234 7.13 12.55 -7.71
C TRP A 234 7.35 13.61 -6.62
N LYS A 235 6.31 13.90 -5.83
CA LYS A 235 6.32 14.84 -4.71
C LYS A 235 7.38 14.48 -3.65
N GLN A 236 7.71 13.20 -3.55
CA GLN A 236 8.70 12.65 -2.63
C GLN A 236 10.11 12.51 -3.22
N SER A 237 10.25 12.42 -4.55
CA SER A 237 11.53 12.13 -5.22
C SER A 237 12.24 13.38 -5.75
N THR A 238 11.51 14.39 -6.23
CA THR A 238 12.11 15.59 -6.83
C THR A 238 11.16 16.79 -6.86
N SER A 239 11.72 18.00 -6.77
CA SER A 239 10.98 19.24 -7.04
C SER A 239 10.82 19.53 -8.54
N ALA A 240 11.53 18.81 -9.41
CA ALA A 240 11.55 19.05 -10.85
C ALA A 240 10.16 18.94 -11.51
N SER A 241 10.02 19.59 -12.67
CA SER A 241 8.84 19.52 -13.53
C SER A 241 8.84 18.35 -14.52
N THR A 242 9.86 17.47 -14.48
CA THR A 242 9.88 16.20 -15.24
C THR A 242 10.31 15.00 -14.39
N LEU A 243 9.88 13.80 -14.79
CA LEU A 243 10.39 12.50 -14.35
C LEU A 243 10.71 11.64 -15.58
N SER A 244 11.88 10.99 -15.61
CA SER A 244 12.22 10.06 -16.70
C SER A 244 11.47 8.73 -16.57
N PHE A 245 11.30 8.02 -17.69
CA PHE A 245 10.68 6.71 -17.71
C PHE A 245 11.36 5.72 -16.75
N GLU A 246 12.69 5.69 -16.75
CA GLU A 246 13.50 4.80 -15.90
C GLU A 246 13.29 5.11 -14.41
N THR A 247 13.04 6.38 -14.08
CA THR A 247 12.74 6.83 -12.71
C THR A 247 11.38 6.31 -12.24
N ILE A 248 10.38 6.24 -13.13
CA ILE A 248 9.03 5.74 -12.86
C ILE A 248 8.98 4.18 -12.91
N ALA A 249 9.88 3.56 -13.68
CA ALA A 249 9.96 2.11 -13.85
C ALA A 249 10.79 1.40 -12.77
N TYR A 250 11.93 1.98 -12.35
CA TYR A 250 13.00 1.23 -11.69
C TYR A 250 13.52 1.80 -10.36
N GLU A 251 13.34 3.08 -10.05
CA GLU A 251 13.82 3.62 -8.77
C GLU A 251 12.98 3.08 -7.58
N PRO A 252 13.58 2.77 -6.41
CA PRO A 252 12.82 2.18 -5.30
C PRO A 252 11.72 3.09 -4.75
N GLY A 253 10.49 2.57 -4.71
CA GLY A 253 9.27 3.30 -4.34
C GLY A 253 8.46 3.80 -5.55
N SER A 254 8.93 3.56 -6.78
CA SER A 254 8.25 3.99 -8.01
C SER A 254 7.04 3.11 -8.39
N PRO A 255 6.05 3.63 -9.16
CA PRO A 255 4.90 2.86 -9.63
C PRO A 255 5.24 1.56 -10.35
N GLY A 256 6.29 1.54 -11.18
CA GLY A 256 6.71 0.35 -11.93
C GLY A 256 7.21 -0.79 -11.04
N GLN A 257 7.95 -0.48 -9.96
CA GLN A 257 8.35 -1.50 -9.00
C GLN A 257 7.21 -1.94 -8.08
N VAL A 258 6.49 -0.99 -7.49
CA VAL A 258 5.44 -1.30 -6.50
C VAL A 258 4.32 -2.13 -7.11
N PHE A 259 3.71 -1.66 -8.20
CA PHE A 259 2.62 -2.38 -8.88
C PHE A 259 3.12 -3.54 -9.78
N LEU A 260 4.43 -3.80 -9.80
CA LEU A 260 5.06 -4.85 -10.60
C LEU A 260 4.67 -4.75 -12.09
N LEU A 261 4.73 -3.56 -12.67
CA LEU A 261 4.45 -3.38 -14.10
C LEU A 261 5.63 -3.92 -14.93
N ASP A 262 5.40 -4.12 -16.23
CA ASP A 262 6.48 -4.23 -17.22
C ASP A 262 6.55 -2.94 -18.06
N GLU A 263 7.56 -2.83 -18.92
CA GLU A 263 7.76 -1.60 -19.71
C GLU A 263 6.63 -1.32 -20.70
N ASN A 264 5.86 -2.33 -21.12
CA ASN A 264 4.75 -2.15 -22.07
C ASN A 264 3.54 -1.57 -21.33
N GLU A 265 3.06 -2.25 -20.29
CA GLU A 265 1.96 -1.79 -19.42
C GLU A 265 2.24 -0.39 -18.85
N LEU A 266 3.50 -0.12 -18.46
CA LEU A 266 3.89 1.22 -18.00
C LEU A 266 3.88 2.24 -19.14
N SER A 267 4.40 1.91 -20.34
CA SER A 267 4.38 2.83 -21.48
C SER A 267 2.95 3.16 -21.92
N GLU A 268 2.06 2.17 -21.95
CA GLU A 268 0.64 2.33 -22.32
C GLU A 268 -0.08 3.30 -21.37
N ARG A 269 0.09 3.14 -20.05
CA ARG A 269 -0.47 4.07 -19.04
C ARG A 269 0.15 5.47 -19.08
N LEU A 270 1.42 5.58 -19.46
CA LEU A 270 2.08 6.88 -19.57
C LEU A 270 1.63 7.65 -20.83
N LEU A 271 1.33 6.97 -21.93
CA LEU A 271 0.94 7.60 -23.21
C LEU A 271 -0.34 8.44 -23.10
N ASP A 272 -1.35 7.99 -22.36
CA ASP A 272 -2.67 8.65 -22.30
C ASP A 272 -2.82 9.71 -21.18
N LEU A 273 -1.74 9.98 -20.43
CA LEU A 273 -1.75 10.92 -19.29
C LEU A 273 -2.32 12.30 -19.63
N GLU A 274 -2.06 12.83 -20.83
CA GLU A 274 -2.54 14.16 -21.22
C GLU A 274 -4.07 14.23 -21.30
N ASN A 275 -4.72 13.13 -21.70
CA ASN A 275 -6.17 13.02 -21.75
C ASN A 275 -6.77 12.75 -20.37
N ILE A 276 -6.25 11.74 -19.65
CA ILE A 276 -6.80 11.31 -18.35
C ILE A 276 -6.66 12.39 -17.26
N THR A 277 -5.69 13.31 -17.39
CA THR A 277 -5.42 14.35 -16.38
C THR A 277 -5.85 15.77 -16.75
N ASP A 278 -6.58 15.96 -17.87
CA ASP A 278 -6.89 17.27 -18.45
C ASP A 278 -5.63 18.14 -18.69
N GLY A 279 -4.54 17.51 -19.13
CA GLY A 279 -3.25 18.14 -19.41
C GLY A 279 -2.36 18.42 -18.19
N ALA A 280 -2.76 18.03 -16.97
CA ALA A 280 -1.95 18.24 -15.76
C ALA A 280 -0.59 17.52 -15.82
N PHE A 281 -0.57 16.29 -16.36
CA PHE A 281 0.60 15.51 -16.71
C PHE A 281 0.61 15.22 -18.21
N ARG A 282 1.81 15.18 -18.80
CA ARG A 282 2.00 14.95 -20.24
C ARG A 282 3.18 14.02 -20.49
N TRP A 283 3.01 13.02 -21.35
CA TRP A 283 4.13 12.23 -21.86
C TRP A 283 4.90 12.97 -22.96
N SER A 284 6.22 12.85 -22.94
CA SER A 284 7.12 13.41 -23.93
C SER A 284 8.21 12.41 -24.29
N GLU A 285 8.29 12.07 -25.58
CA GLU A 285 9.40 11.33 -26.16
C GLU A 285 10.08 12.20 -27.23
N THR A 286 11.15 12.90 -26.83
CA THR A 286 11.85 13.86 -27.69
C THR A 286 13.33 13.52 -27.78
N ALA A 287 13.85 13.31 -28.99
CA ALA A 287 15.26 12.97 -29.24
C ALA A 287 15.78 11.77 -28.42
N GLY A 288 14.91 10.79 -28.12
CA GLY A 288 15.21 9.61 -27.30
C GLY A 288 15.07 9.81 -25.79
N LEU A 289 14.78 11.02 -25.31
CA LEU A 289 14.42 11.27 -23.91
C LEU A 289 12.94 10.96 -23.69
N LYS A 290 12.66 9.88 -22.95
CA LYS A 290 11.33 9.44 -22.51
C LYS A 290 11.04 9.96 -21.10
N GLN A 291 10.05 10.84 -20.95
CA GLN A 291 9.74 11.46 -19.67
C GLN A 291 8.27 11.90 -19.56
N VAL A 292 7.76 11.95 -18.33
CA VAL A 292 6.55 12.72 -18.01
C VAL A 292 6.95 14.14 -17.65
N VAL A 293 6.16 15.11 -18.13
CA VAL A 293 6.21 16.53 -17.77
C VAL A 293 4.97 16.85 -16.95
N ARG A 294 5.09 17.62 -15.87
CA ARG A 294 3.93 18.14 -15.11
C ARG A 294 3.74 19.64 -15.36
N HIS A 295 2.48 20.01 -15.54
CA HIS A 295 2.02 21.39 -15.74
C HIS A 295 1.30 21.96 -14.51
N GLU A 296 0.76 21.10 -13.63
CA GLU A 296 0.23 21.47 -12.32
C GLU A 296 1.27 21.30 -11.18
N GLU A 297 0.98 21.93 -10.02
CA GLU A 297 1.66 21.65 -8.76
C GLU A 297 1.14 20.35 -8.14
N LEU A 298 2.02 19.60 -7.46
CA LEU A 298 1.67 18.36 -6.76
C LEU A 298 0.99 18.66 -5.41
N SER A 299 -0.11 19.41 -5.46
CA SER A 299 -0.95 19.77 -4.31
C SER A 299 -1.63 18.54 -3.70
N ASN A 300 -2.21 18.66 -2.50
CA ASN A 300 -2.93 17.52 -1.92
C ASN A 300 -4.26 17.29 -2.65
N GLU A 301 -4.83 18.37 -3.16
CA GLU A 301 -6.06 18.47 -3.93
C GLU A 301 -5.93 17.72 -5.28
N LEU A 302 -4.78 17.85 -5.96
CA LEU A 302 -4.49 17.10 -7.18
C LEU A 302 -4.38 15.58 -6.90
N LEU A 303 -3.72 15.20 -5.80
CA LEU A 303 -3.64 13.79 -5.39
C LEU A 303 -5.03 13.22 -5.05
N LEU A 304 -5.93 14.01 -4.46
CA LEU A 304 -7.31 13.61 -4.17
C LEU A 304 -8.16 13.51 -5.44
N ARG A 305 -8.00 14.44 -6.41
CA ARG A 305 -8.62 14.36 -7.75
C ARG A 305 -8.27 13.05 -8.46
N PHE A 306 -7.01 12.59 -8.35
CA PHE A 306 -6.61 11.29 -8.89
C PHE A 306 -7.18 10.09 -8.12
N ILE A 307 -7.34 10.19 -6.79
CA ILE A 307 -8.07 9.18 -6.00
C ILE A 307 -9.55 9.11 -6.42
N GLU A 308 -10.21 10.24 -6.71
CA GLU A 308 -11.59 10.27 -7.18
C GLU A 308 -11.75 9.61 -8.56
N LEU A 309 -10.82 9.86 -9.49
CA LEU A 309 -10.76 9.15 -10.79
C LEU A 309 -10.54 7.63 -10.67
N ALA A 310 -10.11 7.12 -9.51
CA ALA A 310 -9.92 5.68 -9.29
C ALA A 310 -11.23 4.91 -9.04
N TYR A 311 -12.37 5.59 -8.86
CA TYR A 311 -13.68 4.97 -8.60
C TYR A 311 -14.70 5.45 -9.65
N PRO A 312 -14.53 5.07 -10.93
CA PRO A 312 -15.41 5.49 -12.00
C PRO A 312 -16.86 5.05 -11.73
N SER A 313 -17.80 5.99 -11.86
CA SER A 313 -19.22 5.70 -11.67
C SER A 313 -19.73 4.61 -12.62
N LYS A 314 -20.81 3.93 -12.24
CA LYS A 314 -21.42 2.85 -13.05
C LYS A 314 -21.94 3.34 -14.42
N ASP A 315 -22.14 4.65 -14.60
CA ASP A 315 -22.51 5.25 -15.88
C ASP A 315 -21.31 5.59 -16.77
N THR A 316 -20.13 5.85 -16.20
CA THR A 316 -18.90 6.10 -16.98
C THR A 316 -18.52 4.87 -17.82
N LYS A 317 -18.67 3.66 -17.26
CA LYS A 317 -18.44 2.37 -17.96
C LYS A 317 -19.54 1.99 -18.98
N ARG A 318 -20.35 2.96 -19.43
CA ARG A 318 -21.27 2.87 -20.59
C ARG A 318 -20.92 3.84 -21.74
N ALA A 319 -19.92 4.69 -21.57
CA ALA A 319 -19.51 5.71 -22.54
C ALA A 319 -18.19 5.39 -23.27
N ALA A 320 -17.62 4.21 -23.01
CA ALA A 320 -16.45 3.62 -23.67
C ALA A 320 -16.81 2.20 -24.17
#